data_AF-A0A3A9ALX4-F1
#
_entry.id   AF-A0A3A9ALX4-F1
#
_cell.length_a   1.000
_cell.length_b   1.000
_cell.length_c   1.000
_cell.angle_alpha   90.00
_cell.angle_beta   90.00
_cell.angle_gamma   90.00
#
_symmetry.space_group_name_H-M   'P 1'
#
loop_
_entity.id
_entity.type
_entity.pdbx_description
1 polymer ?
#
loop_
_entity_poly.entity_id
_entity_poly.type
_entity_poly.pdbx_seq_one_letter_code
_entity_poly.pdbx_strand_id
1 'polypeptide(L)'
;MTRDMLNFSKEYGMAETREDFLVDATMKTVWMAELEVLNEIARVCEKYGLTWYMAFGSLLGAVRHQGFVPWDDDMDICLKRKDYMQLLAVLPQELPEGYMVKSPLLENWYPEYHSCVVNSNCISIEPEHLKKFHGCPFIVGIDIFPLDYLEEEDKSIKVPLFQTARQGAIKVKNREINKELLEILSLLEKQCDVTIDRRGLEKGASEEERDELAAGLWGLANEIVMWDNKAETDKLAMYLDYVKYHKFYEAKWFEDVKWLSFEGFQVPVPGEYDKILRATYGDYTVKIRHTAVHDYPFYKKQLEQLRKHVAEVEAARERKE
;
A
#
# COMPACT_ATOMS: atom_id res chain seq x y z
N MET A 1 -1.41 28.47 1.38
CA MET A 1 -2.17 28.65 0.12
C MET A 1 -2.93 27.36 -0.10
N THR A 2 -4.26 27.40 -0.09
CA THR A 2 -5.10 26.26 -0.50
C THR A 2 -4.78 25.98 -1.98
N ARG A 3 -4.14 24.84 -2.25
CA ARG A 3 -3.82 24.42 -3.61
C ARG A 3 -5.08 23.80 -4.23
N ASP A 4 -5.27 24.01 -5.52
CA ASP A 4 -6.47 23.55 -6.23
C ASP A 4 -6.48 22.02 -6.35
N MET A 5 -7.65 21.43 -6.10
CA MET A 5 -7.93 20.00 -6.29
C MET A 5 -7.72 19.60 -7.76
N LEU A 6 -7.48 18.32 -8.02
CA LEU A 6 -7.46 17.81 -9.38
C LEU A 6 -8.82 18.05 -10.04
N ASN A 7 -8.80 18.49 -11.30
CA ASN A 7 -10.01 18.73 -12.07
C ASN A 7 -10.30 17.54 -12.97
N PHE A 8 -11.43 16.90 -12.75
CA PHE A 8 -11.95 15.82 -13.57
C PHE A 8 -13.11 16.30 -14.44
N SER A 9 -13.24 15.74 -15.64
CA SER A 9 -14.44 15.99 -16.44
C SER A 9 -15.65 15.34 -15.78
N LYS A 10 -16.84 15.90 -16.02
CA LYS A 10 -18.08 15.31 -15.47
C LYS A 10 -18.30 13.90 -16.00
N GLU A 11 -17.90 13.65 -17.24
CA GLU A 11 -17.95 12.36 -17.91
C GLU A 11 -17.06 11.33 -17.21
N TYR A 12 -15.90 11.74 -16.67
CA TYR A 12 -15.02 10.84 -15.92
C TYR A 12 -15.70 10.28 -14.67
N GLY A 13 -16.55 11.05 -13.99
CA GLY A 13 -17.27 10.57 -12.80
C GLY A 13 -18.43 9.61 -13.09
N MET A 14 -18.75 9.33 -14.36
CA MET A 14 -19.89 8.48 -14.73
C MET A 14 -19.48 7.01 -14.86
N ALA A 15 -20.42 6.12 -14.54
CA ALA A 15 -20.24 4.70 -14.79
C ALA A 15 -19.93 4.43 -16.26
N GLU A 16 -19.00 3.53 -16.52
CA GLU A 16 -18.56 3.17 -17.87
C GLU A 16 -18.28 1.68 -17.97
N THR A 17 -18.40 1.14 -19.20
CA THR A 17 -17.98 -0.24 -19.49
C THR A 17 -16.64 -0.19 -20.19
N ARG A 18 -15.59 -0.72 -19.54
CA ARG A 18 -14.27 -0.93 -20.13
C ARG A 18 -14.04 -2.42 -20.29
N GLU A 19 -13.80 -2.87 -21.52
CA GLU A 19 -13.48 -4.29 -21.81
C GLU A 19 -14.50 -5.29 -21.26
N ASP A 20 -15.79 -5.06 -21.50
CA ASP A 20 -16.90 -5.88 -20.97
C ASP A 20 -16.90 -6.01 -19.43
N PHE A 21 -16.36 -5.00 -18.73
CA PHE A 21 -16.41 -4.85 -17.29
C PHE A 21 -17.04 -3.50 -16.94
N LEU A 22 -18.07 -3.52 -16.09
CA LEU A 22 -18.74 -2.31 -15.63
C LEU A 22 -17.95 -1.71 -14.46
N VAL A 23 -17.40 -0.52 -14.69
CA VAL A 23 -16.89 0.35 -13.64
C VAL A 23 -18.04 1.25 -13.21
N ASP A 24 -18.60 0.99 -12.04
CA ASP A 24 -19.71 1.80 -11.54
C ASP A 24 -19.25 3.20 -11.09
N ALA A 25 -20.20 4.13 -10.95
CA ALA A 25 -19.89 5.52 -10.60
C ALA A 25 -19.23 5.66 -9.22
N THR A 26 -19.51 4.73 -8.28
CA THR A 26 -18.86 4.70 -6.97
C THR A 26 -17.38 4.42 -7.14
N MET A 27 -17.02 3.41 -7.95
CA MET A 27 -15.61 3.13 -8.23
C MET A 27 -14.91 4.31 -8.91
N LYS A 28 -15.60 5.03 -9.81
CA LYS A 28 -15.03 6.25 -10.40
C LYS A 28 -14.71 7.33 -9.36
N THR A 29 -15.53 7.49 -8.32
CA THR A 29 -15.21 8.40 -7.21
C THR A 29 -14.00 7.93 -6.40
N VAL A 30 -13.84 6.62 -6.22
CA VAL A 30 -12.67 6.03 -5.55
C VAL A 30 -11.40 6.32 -6.34
N TRP A 31 -11.38 6.02 -7.64
CA TRP A 31 -10.24 6.32 -8.52
C TRP A 31 -9.87 7.82 -8.53
N MET A 32 -10.85 8.73 -8.50
CA MET A 32 -10.57 10.17 -8.37
C MET A 32 -9.91 10.51 -7.03
N ALA A 33 -10.39 9.90 -5.94
CA ALA A 33 -9.80 10.08 -4.62
C ALA A 33 -8.39 9.49 -4.52
N GLU A 34 -8.11 8.35 -5.15
CA GLU A 34 -6.77 7.77 -5.25
C GLU A 34 -5.80 8.70 -5.96
N LEU A 35 -6.22 9.31 -7.06
CA LEU A 35 -5.41 10.29 -7.79
C LEU A 35 -5.12 11.55 -6.96
N GLU A 36 -6.04 11.99 -6.10
CA GLU A 36 -5.77 13.06 -5.13
C GLU A 36 -4.71 12.66 -4.11
N VAL A 37 -4.75 11.41 -3.62
CA VAL A 37 -3.73 10.91 -2.68
C VAL A 37 -2.38 10.77 -3.37
N LEU A 38 -2.35 10.19 -4.57
CA LEU A 38 -1.14 10.07 -5.37
C LEU A 38 -0.52 11.42 -5.68
N ASN A 39 -1.33 12.43 -6.00
CA ASN A 39 -0.87 13.79 -6.28
C ASN A 39 -0.18 14.43 -5.06
N GLU A 40 -0.70 14.20 -3.85
CA GLU A 40 -0.03 14.66 -2.63
C GLU A 40 1.29 13.92 -2.37
N ILE A 41 1.34 12.61 -2.57
CA ILE A 41 2.60 11.84 -2.45
C ILE A 41 3.61 12.32 -3.50
N ALA A 42 3.19 12.47 -4.75
CA ALA A 42 4.02 12.93 -5.85
C ALA A 42 4.60 14.32 -5.60
N ARG A 43 3.81 15.24 -5.03
CA ARG A 43 4.27 16.57 -4.60
C ARG A 43 5.37 16.47 -3.56
N VAL A 44 5.22 15.59 -2.56
CA VAL A 44 6.24 15.39 -1.53
C VAL A 44 7.49 14.80 -2.16
N CYS A 45 7.37 13.78 -3.02
CA CYS A 45 8.50 13.24 -3.75
C CYS A 45 9.25 14.31 -4.56
N GLU A 46 8.53 15.15 -5.32
CA GLU A 46 9.12 16.25 -6.09
C GLU A 46 9.85 17.25 -5.20
N LYS A 47 9.23 17.67 -4.09
CA LYS A 47 9.81 18.62 -3.13
C LYS A 47 11.15 18.14 -2.55
N TYR A 48 11.28 16.84 -2.30
CA TYR A 48 12.46 16.23 -1.68
C TYR A 48 13.40 15.54 -2.68
N GLY A 49 13.12 15.61 -3.98
CA GLY A 49 13.92 14.98 -5.03
C GLY A 49 13.94 13.45 -4.96
N LEU A 50 12.83 12.84 -4.52
CA LEU A 50 12.70 11.39 -4.36
C LEU A 50 12.20 10.75 -5.64
N THR A 51 12.82 9.63 -6.03
CA THR A 51 12.41 8.88 -7.22
C THR A 51 11.45 7.78 -6.84
N TRP A 52 10.27 7.80 -7.44
CA TRP A 52 9.22 6.80 -7.25
C TRP A 52 8.72 6.29 -8.59
N TYR A 53 8.10 5.12 -8.57
CA TYR A 53 7.60 4.44 -9.76
C TYR A 53 6.22 3.84 -9.48
N MET A 54 5.36 3.81 -10.49
CA MET A 54 4.17 2.95 -10.46
C MET A 54 4.61 1.49 -10.31
N ALA A 55 3.89 0.71 -9.51
CA ALA A 55 4.16 -0.71 -9.25
C ALA A 55 2.95 -1.59 -9.60
N PHE A 56 3.18 -2.91 -9.71
CA PHE A 56 2.13 -3.93 -9.86
C PHE A 56 1.00 -3.60 -10.85
N GLY A 57 -0.27 -3.67 -10.41
CA GLY A 57 -1.47 -3.44 -11.22
C GLY A 57 -1.51 -2.01 -11.76
N SER A 58 -1.04 -1.06 -10.96
CA SER A 58 -0.86 0.35 -11.33
C SER A 58 0.12 0.56 -12.50
N LEU A 59 1.29 -0.10 -12.48
CA LEU A 59 2.24 -0.06 -13.60
C LEU A 59 1.65 -0.71 -14.86
N LEU A 60 0.98 -1.85 -14.69
CA LEU A 60 0.30 -2.55 -15.78
C LEU A 60 -0.79 -1.68 -16.40
N GLY A 61 -1.58 -0.98 -15.57
CA GLY A 61 -2.59 -0.01 -15.97
C GLY A 61 -2.00 1.14 -16.79
N ALA A 62 -0.94 1.77 -16.30
CA ALA A 62 -0.24 2.86 -17.01
C ALA A 62 0.20 2.45 -18.41
N VAL A 63 0.79 1.25 -18.55
CA VAL A 63 1.31 0.77 -19.84
C VAL A 63 0.20 0.29 -20.77
N ARG A 64 -0.79 -0.44 -20.26
CA ARG A 64 -1.78 -1.15 -21.08
C ARG A 64 -3.05 -0.34 -21.35
N HIS A 65 -3.50 0.44 -20.38
CA HIS A 65 -4.78 1.17 -20.43
C HIS A 65 -4.60 2.69 -20.40
N GLN A 66 -3.39 3.20 -20.16
CA GLN A 66 -3.14 4.61 -19.88
C GLN A 66 -4.00 5.11 -18.70
N GLY A 67 -4.23 4.24 -17.72
CA GLY A 67 -5.14 4.44 -16.61
C GLY A 67 -5.38 3.14 -15.83
N PHE A 68 -6.42 3.10 -15.01
CA PHE A 68 -6.71 1.92 -14.19
C PHE A 68 -7.03 0.69 -15.04
N VAL A 69 -6.60 -0.48 -14.56
CA VAL A 69 -7.14 -1.75 -15.03
C VAL A 69 -8.62 -1.82 -14.57
N PRO A 70 -9.60 -2.15 -15.44
CA PRO A 70 -11.01 -1.95 -15.11
C PRO A 70 -11.53 -2.69 -13.86
N TRP A 71 -10.90 -3.80 -13.51
CA TRP A 71 -11.26 -4.65 -12.37
C TRP A 71 -10.26 -4.53 -11.21
N ASP A 72 -9.57 -3.40 -11.13
CA ASP A 72 -8.62 -3.02 -10.08
C ASP A 72 -9.19 -1.86 -9.28
N ASP A 73 -8.89 -1.83 -7.99
CA ASP A 73 -9.45 -0.88 -7.04
C ASP A 73 -8.44 -0.33 -6.04
N ASP A 74 -7.15 -0.55 -6.27
CA ASP A 74 -6.06 0.05 -5.51
C ASP A 74 -4.99 0.66 -6.43
N MET A 75 -4.07 1.40 -5.82
CA MET A 75 -2.86 1.87 -6.48
C MET A 75 -1.62 1.54 -5.68
N ASP A 76 -0.59 1.11 -6.41
CA ASP A 76 0.70 0.76 -5.86
C ASP A 76 1.80 1.64 -6.47
N ILE A 77 2.66 2.15 -5.60
CA ILE A 77 3.92 2.76 -5.99
C ILE A 77 5.08 2.10 -5.27
N CYS A 78 6.29 2.30 -5.79
CA CYS A 78 7.49 1.85 -5.11
C CYS A 78 8.63 2.86 -5.20
N LEU A 79 9.52 2.77 -4.21
CA LEU A 79 10.73 3.57 -4.11
C LEU A 79 11.89 2.66 -3.71
N LYS A 80 13.10 2.97 -4.20
CA LYS A 80 14.31 2.33 -3.65
C LYS A 80 14.39 2.59 -2.15
N ARG A 81 14.89 1.63 -1.38
CA ARG A 81 14.89 1.68 0.10
C ARG A 81 15.32 3.02 0.69
N LYS A 82 16.37 3.64 0.16
CA LYS A 82 16.85 4.95 0.60
C LYS A 82 15.78 6.04 0.48
N ASP A 83 15.18 6.17 -0.70
CA ASP A 83 14.13 7.17 -0.98
C ASP A 83 12.85 6.84 -0.23
N TYR A 84 12.52 5.55 -0.07
CA TYR A 84 11.40 5.08 0.76
C TYR A 84 11.54 5.55 2.21
N MET A 85 12.70 5.36 2.84
CA MET A 85 12.94 5.81 4.22
C MET A 85 12.91 7.33 4.33
N GLN A 86 13.46 8.05 3.35
CA GLN A 86 13.40 9.50 3.32
C GLN A 86 11.95 10.00 3.16
N LEU A 87 11.14 9.34 2.32
CA LEU A 87 9.72 9.65 2.14
C LEU A 87 8.95 9.48 3.46
N LEU A 88 9.12 8.33 4.13
CA LEU A 88 8.44 8.06 5.41
C LEU A 88 8.80 9.07 6.51
N ALA A 89 10.04 9.57 6.51
CA ALA A 89 10.47 10.56 7.48
C ALA A 89 9.74 11.90 7.32
N VAL A 90 9.38 12.29 6.08
CA VAL A 90 8.84 13.63 5.76
C VAL A 90 7.32 13.64 5.56
N LEU A 91 6.72 12.54 5.10
CA LEU A 91 5.27 12.47 4.80
C LEU A 91 4.38 12.96 5.96
N PRO A 92 4.58 12.54 7.24
CA PRO A 92 3.68 12.94 8.32
C PRO A 92 3.62 14.45 8.56
N GLN A 93 4.68 15.19 8.23
CA GLN A 93 4.72 16.65 8.41
C GLN A 93 4.27 17.42 7.16
N GLU A 94 4.31 16.76 5.99
CA GLU A 94 4.05 17.40 4.70
C GLU A 94 2.64 17.16 4.18
N LEU A 95 1.97 16.09 4.63
CA LEU A 95 0.63 15.76 4.18
C LEU A 95 -0.40 16.76 4.73
N PRO A 96 -1.45 17.09 3.95
CA PRO A 96 -2.53 17.96 4.43
C PRO A 96 -3.27 17.37 5.62
N GLU A 97 -3.92 18.23 6.41
CA GLU A 97 -4.82 17.79 7.48
C GLU A 97 -5.87 16.78 6.97
N GLY A 98 -6.09 15.74 7.77
CA GLY A 98 -6.97 14.61 7.48
C GLY A 98 -6.25 13.40 6.88
N TYR A 99 -5.13 13.59 6.19
CA TYR A 99 -4.35 12.46 5.66
C TYR A 99 -3.60 11.74 6.79
N MET A 100 -3.32 10.46 6.58
CA MET A 100 -2.48 9.67 7.49
C MET A 100 -1.48 8.81 6.73
N VAL A 101 -0.30 8.65 7.32
CA VAL A 101 0.66 7.62 6.94
C VAL A 101 0.49 6.44 7.87
N LYS A 102 0.26 5.25 7.32
CA LYS A 102 0.27 3.96 8.02
C LYS A 102 1.54 3.22 7.62
N SER A 103 2.34 2.81 8.59
CA SER A 103 3.59 2.10 8.33
C SER A 103 3.97 1.21 9.51
N PRO A 104 4.56 0.03 9.28
CA PRO A 104 5.18 -0.75 10.35
C PRO A 104 6.47 -0.09 10.92
N LEU A 105 6.94 0.99 10.29
CA LEU A 105 8.14 1.75 10.68
C LEU A 105 7.83 3.08 11.37
N LEU A 106 6.55 3.39 11.59
CA LEU A 106 6.08 4.61 12.25
C LEU A 106 5.12 4.27 13.40
N GLU A 107 4.84 5.25 14.26
CA GLU A 107 3.93 5.09 15.41
C GLU A 107 2.46 4.81 15.02
N ASN A 108 2.07 5.07 13.77
CA ASN A 108 0.72 4.76 13.26
C ASN A 108 0.62 3.31 12.78
N TRP A 109 1.06 2.38 13.63
CA TRP A 109 1.19 0.94 13.44
C TRP A 109 0.34 0.36 12.30
N TYR A 110 1.00 -0.21 11.30
CA TYR A 110 0.34 -0.85 10.16
C TYR A 110 0.71 -2.33 10.11
N PRO A 111 -0.26 -3.26 10.21
CA PRO A 111 0.00 -4.70 10.30
C PRO A 111 0.32 -5.34 8.95
N GLU A 112 1.00 -4.61 8.06
CA GLU A 112 1.49 -5.06 6.76
C GLU A 112 2.98 -4.70 6.60
N TYR A 113 3.64 -5.30 5.62
CA TYR A 113 5.07 -5.09 5.37
C TYR A 113 5.39 -3.73 4.75
N HIS A 114 4.54 -3.28 3.83
CA HIS A 114 4.66 -2.00 3.11
C HIS A 114 4.07 -0.86 3.93
N SER A 115 4.11 0.36 3.39
CA SER A 115 3.41 1.52 3.98
C SER A 115 2.23 1.93 3.13
N CYS A 116 1.27 2.64 3.69
CA CYS A 116 0.10 3.15 2.99
C CYS A 116 -0.16 4.61 3.39
N VAL A 117 -0.48 5.47 2.43
CA VAL A 117 -1.00 6.82 2.72
C VAL A 117 -2.48 6.82 2.46
N VAL A 118 -3.27 7.19 3.47
CA VAL A 118 -4.74 7.25 3.37
C VAL A 118 -5.25 8.68 3.45
N ASN A 119 -6.36 8.93 2.78
CA ASN A 119 -7.01 10.24 2.70
C ASN A 119 -7.75 10.67 3.99
N SER A 120 -8.03 9.73 4.90
CA SER A 120 -8.80 9.92 6.13
C SER A 120 -8.57 8.77 7.13
N ASN A 121 -8.92 8.99 8.40
CA ASN A 121 -8.93 7.95 9.44
C ASN A 121 -10.28 7.22 9.58
N CYS A 122 -11.35 7.78 9.01
CA CYS A 122 -12.70 7.25 9.06
C CYS A 122 -13.47 7.58 7.77
N ILE A 123 -14.58 6.86 7.55
CA ILE A 123 -15.56 7.21 6.52
C ILE A 123 -16.13 8.59 6.85
N SER A 124 -16.16 9.50 5.88
CA SER A 124 -16.63 10.88 6.08
C SER A 124 -17.63 11.31 5.01
N ILE A 125 -18.76 11.83 5.47
CA ILE A 125 -19.80 12.42 4.62
C ILE A 125 -19.86 13.94 4.77
N GLU A 126 -18.86 14.53 5.43
CA GLU A 126 -18.79 15.98 5.60
C GLU A 126 -18.62 16.67 4.23
N PRO A 127 -19.34 17.77 3.96
CA PRO A 127 -19.32 18.43 2.66
C PRO A 127 -17.92 18.77 2.15
N GLU A 128 -17.02 19.20 3.04
CA GLU A 128 -15.64 19.53 2.72
C GLU A 128 -14.83 18.30 2.28
N HIS A 129 -15.03 17.15 2.94
CA HIS A 129 -14.38 15.89 2.56
C HIS A 129 -14.88 15.41 1.20
N LEU A 130 -16.21 15.36 1.02
CA LEU A 130 -16.81 14.94 -0.25
C LEU A 130 -16.41 15.86 -1.40
N LYS A 131 -16.27 17.17 -1.16
CA LYS A 131 -15.75 18.10 -2.17
C LYS A 131 -14.29 17.80 -2.51
N LYS A 132 -13.45 17.54 -1.51
CA LYS A 132 -12.01 17.25 -1.67
C LYS A 132 -11.74 15.94 -2.42
N PHE A 133 -12.59 14.93 -2.20
CA PHE A 133 -12.42 13.60 -2.76
C PHE A 133 -13.51 13.25 -3.77
N HIS A 134 -14.01 14.25 -4.50
CA HIS A 134 -14.89 14.08 -5.66
C HIS A 134 -16.13 13.20 -5.41
N GLY A 135 -16.73 13.34 -4.23
CA GLY A 135 -17.91 12.61 -3.78
C GLY A 135 -17.62 11.25 -3.13
N CYS A 136 -16.36 10.83 -3.03
CA CYS A 136 -15.98 9.61 -2.34
C CYS A 136 -16.04 9.81 -0.82
N PRO A 137 -16.83 9.01 -0.07
CA PRO A 137 -16.88 9.08 1.39
C PRO A 137 -15.89 8.14 2.08
N PHE A 138 -15.22 7.27 1.30
CA PHE A 138 -14.46 6.14 1.83
C PHE A 138 -13.04 6.53 2.21
N ILE A 139 -12.47 5.71 3.09
CA ILE A 139 -11.03 5.71 3.33
C ILE A 139 -10.38 5.07 2.10
N VAL A 140 -9.58 5.86 1.39
CA VAL A 140 -8.87 5.50 0.17
C VAL A 140 -7.37 5.62 0.44
N GLY A 141 -6.59 4.64 -0.01
CA GLY A 141 -5.16 4.56 0.27
C GLY A 141 -4.33 4.24 -0.96
N ILE A 142 -3.07 4.68 -0.94
CA ILE A 142 -2.05 4.31 -1.93
C ILE A 142 -0.97 3.54 -1.21
N ASP A 143 -0.68 2.34 -1.70
CA ASP A 143 0.34 1.46 -1.14
C ASP A 143 1.73 1.82 -1.66
N ILE A 144 2.70 1.84 -0.76
CA ILE A 144 4.08 2.28 -1.00
C ILE A 144 5.01 1.14 -0.62
N PHE A 145 5.62 0.52 -1.62
CA PHE A 145 6.49 -0.64 -1.44
C PHE A 145 7.98 -0.24 -1.44
N PRO A 146 8.78 -0.77 -0.50
CA PRO A 146 10.23 -0.65 -0.57
C PRO A 146 10.81 -1.60 -1.61
N LEU A 147 11.68 -1.06 -2.47
CA LEU A 147 12.47 -1.80 -3.45
C LEU A 147 13.91 -1.93 -2.92
N ASP A 148 14.31 -3.15 -2.58
CA ASP A 148 15.54 -3.48 -1.87
C ASP A 148 16.59 -4.10 -2.78
N TYR A 149 17.86 -3.77 -2.57
CA TYR A 149 18.96 -4.47 -3.23
C TYR A 149 19.10 -5.89 -2.66
N LEU A 150 19.22 -6.87 -3.55
CA LEU A 150 19.47 -8.25 -3.18
C LEU A 150 20.97 -8.51 -3.09
N GLU A 151 21.39 -9.18 -2.03
CA GLU A 151 22.76 -9.67 -1.90
C GLU A 151 22.93 -10.96 -2.71
N GLU A 152 24.07 -11.15 -3.40
CA GLU A 152 24.37 -12.42 -4.07
C GLU A 152 24.64 -13.53 -3.04
N GLU A 153 23.98 -14.69 -3.22
CA GLU A 153 23.91 -15.82 -2.28
C GLU A 153 25.29 -16.44 -1.95
N ASP A 154 25.52 -17.03 -0.77
CA ASP A 154 24.67 -17.98 -0.06
C ASP A 154 24.95 -17.92 1.46
N LYS A 155 23.90 -17.89 2.30
CA LYS A 155 23.87 -17.73 3.80
C LYS A 155 23.61 -16.32 4.38
N SER A 156 22.87 -15.44 3.70
CA SER A 156 22.33 -14.28 4.43
C SER A 156 21.29 -14.76 5.45
N ILE A 157 21.58 -14.59 6.73
CA ILE A 157 20.65 -14.92 7.83
C ILE A 157 19.36 -14.08 7.76
N LYS A 158 19.37 -12.99 6.96
CA LYS A 158 18.23 -12.10 6.73
C LYS A 158 17.03 -12.83 6.16
N VAL A 159 17.20 -13.71 5.16
CA VAL A 159 16.05 -14.40 4.53
C VAL A 159 15.32 -15.31 5.54
N PRO A 160 16.01 -16.22 6.26
CA PRO A 160 15.36 -17.01 7.32
C PRO A 160 14.74 -16.18 8.45
N LEU A 161 15.40 -15.10 8.88
CA LEU A 161 14.87 -14.24 9.94
C LEU A 161 13.66 -13.42 9.48
N PHE A 162 13.70 -12.88 8.26
CA PHE A 162 12.55 -12.24 7.64
C PHE A 162 11.37 -13.20 7.53
N GLN A 163 11.59 -14.43 7.05
CA GLN A 163 10.55 -15.46 6.97
C GLN A 163 9.95 -15.76 8.35
N THR A 164 10.79 -15.80 9.38
CA THR A 164 10.40 -16.02 10.77
C THR A 164 9.55 -14.86 11.31
N ALA A 165 9.99 -13.61 11.10
CA ALA A 165 9.26 -12.40 11.49
C ALA A 165 7.90 -12.33 10.77
N ARG A 166 7.88 -12.57 9.46
CA ARG A 166 6.66 -12.67 8.64
C ARG A 166 5.71 -13.74 9.17
N GLN A 167 6.20 -14.94 9.47
CA GLN A 167 5.37 -16.02 10.01
C GLN A 167 4.77 -15.63 11.37
N GLY A 168 5.54 -14.98 12.23
CA GLY A 168 5.05 -14.41 13.48
C GLY A 168 3.92 -13.41 13.25
N ALA A 169 4.12 -12.42 12.37
CA ALA A 169 3.13 -11.39 12.06
C ALA A 169 1.82 -11.98 11.53
N ILE A 170 1.91 -12.94 10.59
CA ILE A 170 0.73 -13.62 10.02
C ILE A 170 -0.02 -14.42 11.10
N LYS A 171 0.69 -15.14 11.97
CA LYS A 171 0.06 -15.90 13.06
C LYS A 171 -0.64 -14.99 14.06
N VAL A 172 -0.05 -13.84 14.40
CA VAL A 172 -0.69 -12.82 15.26
C VAL A 172 -1.98 -12.32 14.61
N LYS A 173 -1.91 -11.92 13.33
CA LYS A 173 -3.06 -11.41 12.56
C LYS A 173 -4.18 -12.45 12.45
N ASN A 174 -3.84 -13.72 12.19
CA ASN A 174 -4.79 -14.82 12.10
C ASN A 174 -5.30 -15.32 13.46
N ARG A 175 -4.83 -14.74 14.57
CA ARG A 175 -5.16 -15.16 15.95
C ARG A 175 -4.73 -16.61 16.26
N GLU A 176 -3.67 -17.08 15.61
CA GLU A 176 -3.06 -18.40 15.81
C GLU A 176 -2.07 -18.39 16.99
N ILE A 177 -2.59 -18.18 18.20
CA ILE A 177 -1.78 -18.11 19.42
C ILE A 177 -1.47 -19.53 19.91
N ASN A 178 -0.30 -20.05 19.54
CA ASN A 178 0.14 -21.41 19.86
C ASN A 178 1.64 -21.47 20.25
N LYS A 179 2.13 -22.66 20.60
CA LYS A 179 3.53 -22.88 21.02
C LYS A 179 4.53 -22.44 19.97
N GLU A 180 4.23 -22.66 18.69
CA GLU A 180 5.08 -22.27 17.56
C GLU A 180 5.24 -20.76 17.48
N LEU A 181 4.16 -19.98 17.66
CA LEU A 181 4.27 -18.51 17.72
C LEU A 181 5.20 -18.07 18.86
N LEU A 182 5.06 -18.64 20.05
CA LEU A 182 5.93 -18.30 21.19
C LEU A 182 7.40 -18.65 20.94
N GLU A 183 7.68 -19.74 20.23
CA GLU A 183 9.02 -20.13 19.80
C GLU A 183 9.58 -19.16 18.75
N ILE A 184 8.76 -18.75 17.77
CA ILE A 184 9.10 -17.72 16.78
C ILE A 184 9.51 -16.41 17.47
N LEU A 185 8.68 -15.90 18.38
CA LEU A 185 8.97 -14.63 19.07
C LEU A 185 10.26 -14.71 19.89
N SER A 186 10.46 -15.81 20.62
CA SER A 186 11.66 -16.00 21.44
C SER A 186 12.93 -16.18 20.58
N LEU A 187 12.79 -16.78 19.39
CA LEU A 187 13.88 -16.86 18.41
C LEU A 187 14.24 -15.46 17.89
N LEU A 188 13.24 -14.65 17.53
CA LEU A 188 13.45 -13.29 17.03
C LEU A 188 14.11 -12.37 18.08
N GLU A 189 13.61 -12.38 19.32
CA GLU A 189 14.23 -11.63 20.44
C GLU A 189 15.71 -11.98 20.59
N LYS A 190 16.04 -13.28 20.57
CA LYS A 190 17.41 -13.77 20.72
C LYS A 190 18.31 -13.43 19.52
N GLN A 191 17.82 -13.62 18.29
CA GLN A 191 18.63 -13.47 17.08
C GLN A 191 18.78 -12.02 16.64
N CYS A 192 17.79 -11.18 16.94
CA CYS A 192 17.79 -9.77 16.56
C CYS A 192 18.18 -8.84 17.72
N ASP A 193 18.38 -9.37 18.92
CA ASP A 193 18.67 -8.61 20.15
C ASP A 193 17.63 -7.52 20.44
N VAL A 194 16.35 -7.92 20.41
CA VAL A 194 15.19 -7.03 20.63
C VAL A 194 14.30 -7.55 21.73
N THR A 195 13.46 -6.69 22.30
CA THR A 195 12.33 -7.07 23.16
C THR A 195 11.04 -6.92 22.36
N ILE A 196 10.23 -7.97 22.30
CA ILE A 196 8.94 -7.93 21.62
C ILE A 196 7.85 -7.72 22.66
N ASP A 197 7.05 -6.67 22.53
CA ASP A 197 5.88 -6.46 23.35
C ASP A 197 4.79 -7.48 23.00
N ARG A 198 4.47 -8.37 23.93
CA ARG A 198 3.55 -9.49 23.72
C ARG A 198 2.12 -9.20 24.18
N ARG A 199 1.76 -7.95 24.52
CA ARG A 199 0.39 -7.57 24.96
C ARG A 199 -0.70 -8.06 24.00
N GLY A 200 -0.46 -8.00 22.70
CA GLY A 200 -1.39 -8.51 21.67
C GLY A 200 -1.73 -10.01 21.77
N LEU A 201 -0.97 -10.80 22.55
CA LEU A 201 -1.24 -12.23 22.78
C LEU A 201 -2.09 -12.50 24.01
N GLU A 202 -2.33 -11.50 24.86
CA GLU A 202 -3.04 -11.69 26.12
C GLU A 202 -4.50 -12.07 25.91
N LYS A 203 -5.04 -12.83 26.87
CA LYS A 203 -6.46 -13.18 26.86
C LYS A 203 -7.28 -11.90 27.07
N GLY A 204 -7.98 -11.47 26.03
CA GLY A 204 -8.78 -10.25 26.04
C GLY A 204 -8.12 -9.06 25.34
N ALA A 205 -6.94 -9.25 24.73
CA ALA A 205 -6.29 -8.21 23.94
C ALA A 205 -7.23 -7.64 22.86
N SER A 206 -7.18 -6.33 22.69
CA SER A 206 -7.93 -5.59 21.67
C SER A 206 -7.41 -5.93 20.27
N GLU A 207 -8.12 -5.47 19.24
CA GLU A 207 -7.64 -5.58 17.86
C GLU A 207 -6.42 -4.69 17.62
N GLU A 208 -6.43 -3.48 18.19
CA GLU A 208 -5.31 -2.54 18.17
C GLU A 208 -4.04 -3.12 18.80
N GLU A 209 -4.14 -3.75 19.98
CA GLU A 209 -2.98 -4.39 20.63
C GLU A 209 -2.39 -5.56 19.81
N ARG A 210 -3.22 -6.24 19.02
CA ARG A 210 -2.75 -7.28 18.09
C ARG A 210 -2.10 -6.69 16.85
N ASP A 211 -2.70 -5.64 16.31
CA ASP A 211 -2.17 -4.93 15.15
C ASP A 211 -0.84 -4.26 15.49
N GLU A 212 -0.67 -3.71 16.70
CA GLU A 212 0.60 -3.21 17.22
C GLU A 212 1.69 -4.30 17.22
N LEU A 213 1.41 -5.48 17.77
CA LEU A 213 2.36 -6.60 17.77
C LEU A 213 2.67 -7.08 16.34
N ALA A 214 1.66 -7.21 15.47
CA ALA A 214 1.87 -7.61 14.08
C ALA A 214 2.71 -6.56 13.31
N ALA A 215 2.42 -5.28 13.50
CA ALA A 215 3.17 -4.17 12.93
C ALA A 215 4.62 -4.15 13.45
N GLY A 216 4.86 -4.37 14.74
CA GLY A 216 6.20 -4.48 15.30
C GLY A 216 7.02 -5.62 14.69
N LEU A 217 6.38 -6.76 14.39
CA LEU A 217 7.03 -7.87 13.69
C LEU A 217 7.35 -7.54 12.22
N TRP A 218 6.48 -6.79 11.54
CA TRP A 218 6.77 -6.27 10.20
C TRP A 218 7.82 -5.16 10.19
N GLY A 219 7.89 -4.34 11.24
CA GLY A 219 8.93 -3.35 11.46
C GLY A 219 10.27 -4.04 11.62
N LEU A 220 10.34 -5.06 12.48
CA LEU A 220 11.52 -5.91 12.62
C LEU A 220 11.91 -6.58 11.28
N ALA A 221 10.94 -7.05 10.50
CA ALA A 221 11.20 -7.61 9.17
C ALA A 221 11.83 -6.57 8.21
N ASN A 222 11.38 -5.31 8.26
CA ASN A 222 12.01 -4.22 7.51
C ASN A 222 13.45 -3.96 8.00
N GLU A 223 13.67 -3.87 9.31
CA GLU A 223 15.01 -3.70 9.89
C GLU A 223 15.98 -4.80 9.46
N ILE A 224 15.54 -6.07 9.50
CA ILE A 224 16.33 -7.23 9.06
C ILE A 224 16.81 -7.07 7.62
N VAL A 225 15.94 -6.60 6.72
CA VAL A 225 16.31 -6.38 5.31
C VAL A 225 17.38 -5.29 5.18
N MET A 226 17.27 -4.24 6.01
CA MET A 226 18.19 -3.10 6.06
C MET A 226 19.51 -3.37 6.79
N TRP A 227 19.67 -4.49 7.50
CA TRP A 227 20.92 -4.83 8.19
C TRP A 227 22.11 -4.81 7.23
N ASP A 228 23.30 -4.44 7.72
CA ASP A 228 24.53 -4.43 6.91
C ASP A 228 24.32 -3.79 5.53
N ASN A 229 23.95 -2.50 5.52
CA ASN A 229 23.62 -1.66 4.36
C ASN A 229 24.72 -1.66 3.28
N LYS A 230 24.88 -2.80 2.59
CA LYS A 230 25.93 -3.07 1.61
C LYS A 230 25.69 -2.20 0.38
N ALA A 231 26.77 -2.01 -0.37
CA ALA A 231 26.74 -1.27 -1.62
C ALA A 231 25.62 -1.78 -2.54
N GLU A 232 25.03 -0.85 -3.28
CA GLU A 232 24.04 -1.13 -4.33
C GLU A 232 24.52 -2.30 -5.20
N THR A 233 23.70 -3.34 -5.32
CA THR A 233 23.98 -4.51 -6.16
C THR A 233 23.29 -4.36 -7.52
N ASP A 234 23.51 -5.32 -8.41
CA ASP A 234 22.87 -5.34 -9.73
C ASP A 234 21.42 -5.86 -9.71
N LYS A 235 20.92 -6.31 -8.55
CA LYS A 235 19.59 -6.89 -8.39
C LYS A 235 18.76 -6.15 -7.35
N LEU A 236 17.51 -5.87 -7.70
CA LEU A 236 16.50 -5.29 -6.83
C LEU A 236 15.33 -6.27 -6.65
N ALA A 237 14.65 -6.21 -5.52
CA ALA A 237 13.38 -6.89 -5.34
C ALA A 237 12.47 -6.21 -4.33
N MET A 238 11.17 -6.42 -4.50
CA MET A 238 10.23 -6.30 -3.40
C MET A 238 10.43 -7.54 -2.52
N TYR A 239 10.93 -7.36 -1.29
CA TYR A 239 11.46 -8.48 -0.52
C TYR A 239 10.43 -9.58 -0.22
N LEU A 240 9.16 -9.20 -0.04
CA LEU A 240 8.05 -10.15 0.16
C LEU A 240 7.84 -11.06 -1.07
N ASP A 241 7.92 -10.49 -2.27
CA ASP A 241 7.80 -11.21 -3.54
C ASP A 241 9.03 -12.07 -3.83
N TYR A 242 10.23 -11.59 -3.47
CA TYR A 242 11.45 -12.38 -3.55
C TYR A 242 11.34 -13.64 -2.70
N VAL A 243 10.96 -13.49 -1.43
CA VAL A 243 10.86 -14.62 -0.49
C VAL A 243 9.76 -15.62 -0.88
N LYS A 244 8.66 -15.15 -1.49
CA LYS A 244 7.51 -16.00 -1.83
C LYS A 244 7.61 -16.63 -3.23
N TYR A 245 8.20 -15.92 -4.19
CA TYR A 245 8.15 -16.25 -5.61
C TYR A 245 9.52 -16.22 -6.29
N HIS A 246 10.60 -15.92 -5.58
CA HIS A 246 11.94 -15.71 -6.12
C HIS A 246 11.98 -14.65 -7.23
N LYS A 247 11.11 -13.64 -7.14
CA LYS A 247 11.07 -12.52 -8.08
C LYS A 247 12.14 -11.49 -7.74
N PHE A 248 12.91 -11.10 -8.74
CA PHE A 248 13.88 -10.02 -8.68
C PHE A 248 13.97 -9.32 -10.04
N TYR A 249 14.60 -8.15 -10.05
CA TYR A 249 14.72 -7.27 -11.20
C TYR A 249 16.17 -6.79 -11.31
N GLU A 250 16.63 -6.47 -12.52
CA GLU A 250 17.94 -5.83 -12.67
C GLU A 250 17.87 -4.37 -12.22
N ALA A 251 18.83 -3.91 -11.41
CA ALA A 251 18.86 -2.56 -10.87
C ALA A 251 18.83 -1.49 -11.97
N LYS A 252 19.53 -1.74 -13.08
CA LYS A 252 19.57 -0.87 -14.27
C LYS A 252 18.21 -0.62 -14.92
N TRP A 253 17.21 -1.48 -14.67
CA TRP A 253 15.85 -1.27 -15.18
C TRP A 253 15.15 -0.07 -14.55
N PHE A 254 15.66 0.40 -13.40
CA PHE A 254 15.19 1.53 -12.62
C PHE A 254 16.20 2.71 -12.60
N GLU A 255 17.17 2.75 -13.51
CA GLU A 255 18.10 3.88 -13.63
C GLU A 255 17.45 5.07 -14.34
N ASP A 256 16.71 4.80 -15.41
CA ASP A 256 15.95 5.81 -16.14
C ASP A 256 14.49 5.86 -15.68
N VAL A 257 13.88 7.04 -15.79
CA VAL A 257 12.45 7.26 -15.54
C VAL A 257 11.77 7.59 -16.86
N LYS A 258 10.64 6.92 -17.15
CA LYS A 258 9.73 7.29 -18.22
C LYS A 258 8.44 7.85 -17.63
N TRP A 259 7.86 8.82 -18.30
CA TRP A 259 6.58 9.41 -17.91
C TRP A 259 5.50 8.92 -18.88
N LEU A 260 4.48 8.27 -18.34
CA LEU A 260 3.34 7.76 -19.11
C LEU A 260 2.05 8.44 -18.69
N SER A 261 1.08 8.48 -19.61
CA SER A 261 -0.27 8.94 -19.30
C SER A 261 -1.00 7.93 -18.41
N PHE A 262 -1.65 8.41 -17.36
CA PHE A 262 -2.52 7.64 -16.48
C PHE A 262 -3.74 8.49 -16.12
N GLU A 263 -4.91 8.15 -16.67
CA GLU A 263 -6.16 8.91 -16.52
C GLU A 263 -6.01 10.41 -16.85
N GLY A 264 -5.14 10.73 -17.82
CA GLY A 264 -4.84 12.11 -18.24
C GLY A 264 -3.74 12.81 -17.46
N PHE A 265 -3.20 12.19 -16.41
CA PHE A 265 -2.05 12.68 -15.63
C PHE A 265 -0.76 12.02 -16.11
N GLN A 266 0.40 12.57 -15.73
CA GLN A 266 1.70 11.94 -15.99
C GLN A 266 2.18 11.23 -14.74
N VAL A 267 2.56 9.96 -14.88
CA VAL A 267 3.11 9.15 -13.78
C VAL A 267 4.47 8.57 -14.17
N PRO A 268 5.43 8.49 -13.23
CA PRO A 268 6.74 7.91 -13.47
C PRO A 268 6.65 6.38 -13.46
N VAL A 269 7.27 5.76 -14.46
CA VAL A 269 7.46 4.31 -14.57
C VAL A 269 8.94 4.02 -14.80
N PRO A 270 9.43 2.82 -14.46
CA PRO A 270 10.83 2.47 -14.69
C PRO A 270 11.16 2.50 -16.19
N GLY A 271 12.36 2.91 -16.57
CA GLY A 271 12.77 3.04 -17.97
C GLY A 271 12.62 1.75 -18.77
N GLU A 272 12.81 0.61 -18.11
CA GLU A 272 12.66 -0.73 -18.68
C GLU A 272 11.38 -1.44 -18.19
N TYR A 273 10.28 -0.70 -18.05
CA TYR A 273 8.99 -1.23 -17.55
C TYR A 273 8.51 -2.52 -18.25
N ASP A 274 8.81 -2.72 -19.55
CA ASP A 274 8.42 -3.94 -20.28
C ASP A 274 9.09 -5.19 -19.69
N LYS A 275 10.37 -5.10 -19.32
CA LYS A 275 11.11 -6.21 -18.70
C LYS A 275 10.57 -6.52 -17.32
N ILE A 276 10.22 -5.49 -16.55
CA ILE A 276 9.60 -5.64 -15.22
C ILE A 276 8.25 -6.33 -15.35
N LEU A 277 7.35 -5.82 -16.21
CA LEU A 277 6.02 -6.42 -16.41
C LEU A 277 6.11 -7.88 -16.90
N ARG A 278 7.08 -8.21 -17.77
CA ARG A 278 7.33 -9.60 -18.17
C ARG A 278 7.84 -10.48 -17.04
N ALA A 279 8.73 -9.97 -16.19
CA ALA A 279 9.18 -10.69 -15.00
C ALA A 279 8.05 -10.89 -13.98
N THR A 280 7.14 -9.93 -13.86
CA THR A 280 6.03 -9.98 -12.89
C THR A 280 4.86 -10.84 -13.35
N TYR A 281 4.45 -10.73 -14.62
CA TYR A 281 3.19 -11.27 -15.16
C TYR A 281 3.38 -12.21 -16.38
N GLY A 282 4.58 -12.35 -16.93
CA GLY A 282 4.80 -13.07 -18.18
C GLY A 282 4.28 -12.28 -19.39
N ASP A 283 3.38 -12.87 -20.17
CA ASP A 283 2.73 -12.15 -21.27
C ASP A 283 1.60 -11.25 -20.74
N TYR A 284 1.97 -10.06 -20.27
CA TYR A 284 1.05 -9.09 -19.67
C TYR A 284 0.09 -8.44 -20.69
N THR A 285 0.26 -8.70 -21.99
CA THR A 285 -0.68 -8.26 -23.03
C THR A 285 -1.98 -9.07 -22.99
N VAL A 286 -1.93 -10.28 -22.44
CA VAL A 286 -3.11 -11.10 -22.18
C VAL A 286 -3.89 -10.52 -21.00
N LYS A 287 -5.16 -10.22 -21.24
CA LYS A 287 -6.08 -9.66 -20.24
C LYS A 287 -6.72 -10.80 -19.47
N ILE A 288 -6.34 -10.95 -18.20
CA ILE A 288 -6.89 -11.96 -17.29
C ILE A 288 -7.60 -11.24 -16.14
N ARG A 289 -8.87 -11.58 -15.93
CA ARG A 289 -9.68 -11.06 -14.82
C ARG A 289 -9.48 -11.89 -13.55
N HIS A 290 -9.78 -11.31 -12.40
CA HIS A 290 -9.78 -12.00 -11.09
C HIS A 290 -8.44 -12.62 -10.68
N THR A 291 -7.34 -12.00 -11.09
CA THR A 291 -5.97 -12.38 -10.66
C THR A 291 -5.42 -11.47 -9.55
N ALA A 292 -6.17 -10.42 -9.20
CA ALA A 292 -5.92 -9.60 -8.03
C ALA A 292 -5.86 -10.48 -6.77
N VAL A 293 -4.93 -10.14 -5.88
CA VAL A 293 -4.74 -10.84 -4.59
C VAL A 293 -5.61 -10.27 -3.46
N HIS A 294 -6.39 -9.21 -3.76
CA HIS A 294 -7.32 -8.52 -2.86
C HIS A 294 -8.79 -8.74 -3.27
N ASP A 295 -9.70 -8.43 -2.35
CA ASP A 295 -11.15 -8.43 -2.59
C ASP A 295 -11.53 -7.19 -3.43
N TYR A 296 -12.40 -7.35 -4.43
CA TYR A 296 -12.96 -6.25 -5.22
C TYR A 296 -14.50 -6.14 -5.08
N PRO A 297 -15.08 -4.93 -4.96
CA PRO A 297 -14.38 -3.68 -4.66
C PRO A 297 -14.14 -3.55 -3.14
N PHE A 298 -13.00 -3.01 -2.72
CA PHE A 298 -12.61 -2.88 -1.31
C PHE A 298 -13.62 -2.02 -0.54
N TYR A 299 -14.21 -1.00 -1.19
CA TYR A 299 -15.18 -0.11 -0.57
C TYR A 299 -16.47 -0.83 -0.16
N LYS A 300 -16.75 -2.05 -0.63
CA LYS A 300 -17.97 -2.78 -0.28
C LYS A 300 -18.12 -2.93 1.23
N LYS A 301 -17.04 -3.25 1.96
CA LYS A 301 -17.04 -3.37 3.43
C LYS A 301 -17.32 -2.02 4.09
N GLN A 302 -16.74 -0.94 3.57
CA GLN A 302 -16.97 0.42 4.07
C GLN A 302 -18.40 0.91 3.79
N LEU A 303 -18.96 0.56 2.63
CA LEU A 303 -20.34 0.88 2.29
C LEU A 303 -21.35 0.19 3.22
N GLU A 304 -21.09 -1.05 3.61
CA GLU A 304 -21.90 -1.76 4.61
C GLU A 304 -21.83 -1.07 5.99
N GLN A 305 -20.64 -0.64 6.42
CA GLN A 305 -20.45 0.14 7.66
C GLN A 305 -21.20 1.47 7.61
N LEU A 306 -21.09 2.21 6.50
CA LEU A 306 -21.79 3.49 6.31
C LEU A 306 -23.31 3.31 6.38
N ARG A 307 -23.85 2.30 5.69
CA ARG A 307 -25.29 1.99 5.73
C ARG A 307 -25.78 1.69 7.14
N LYS A 308 -25.00 0.91 7.90
CA LYS A 308 -25.32 0.61 9.30
C LYS A 308 -25.35 1.88 10.15
N HIS A 309 -24.35 2.74 10.02
CA HIS A 309 -24.28 3.99 10.77
C HIS A 309 -25.47 4.92 10.45
N VAL A 310 -25.81 5.07 9.16
CA VAL A 310 -26.96 5.89 8.74
C VAL A 310 -28.26 5.37 9.36
N ALA A 311 -28.50 4.04 9.30
CA ALA A 311 -29.69 3.43 9.90
C ALA A 311 -29.77 3.64 11.44
N GLU A 312 -28.64 3.59 12.14
CA GLU A 312 -28.58 3.85 13.58
C GLU A 312 -28.92 5.31 13.91
N VAL A 313 -28.43 6.27 13.11
CA VAL A 313 -28.72 7.70 13.25
C VAL A 313 -30.20 8.00 12.97
N GLU A 314 -30.76 7.43 11.91
CA GLU A 314 -32.18 7.59 11.57
C GLU A 314 -33.09 7.04 12.68
N ALA A 315 -32.84 5.81 13.15
CA ALA A 315 -33.61 5.22 14.25
C ALA A 315 -33.46 5.99 15.58
N ALA A 316 -32.33 6.69 15.79
CA ALA A 316 -32.15 7.56 16.96
C ALA A 316 -32.93 8.89 16.85
N ARG A 317 -33.16 9.40 15.63
CA ARG A 317 -34.00 10.58 15.38
C ARG A 317 -35.47 10.25 15.60
N GLU A 318 -35.95 9.13 15.06
CA GLU A 318 -37.35 8.69 15.23
C GLU A 318 -37.72 8.42 16.69
N ARG A 319 -36.78 8.00 17.54
CA ARG A 319 -37.00 7.81 18.99
C ARG A 319 -37.07 9.10 19.80
N LYS A 320 -36.68 10.24 19.21
CA LYS A 320 -36.70 11.56 19.85
C LYS A 320 -37.90 12.42 19.42
N GLU A 321 -38.66 11.97 18.42
CA GLU A 321 -39.92 12.56 17.94
C GLU A 321 -41.13 11.91 18.61
#